data_AF-A0A821WUU1-F1
#
_entry.id   AF-A0A821WUU1-F1
#
_cell.length_a   1.000
_cell.length_b   1.000
_cell.length_c   1.000
_cell.angle_alpha   90.00
_cell.angle_beta   90.00
_cell.angle_gamma   90.00
#
_symmetry.space_group_name_H-M   'P 1'
#
loop_
_entity.id
_entity.type
_entity.pdbx_description
1 polymer ?
#
loop_
_entity_poly.entity_id
_entity_poly.type
_entity_poly.pdbx_seq_one_letter_code
_entity_poly.pdbx_strand_id
1 'polypeptide(L)' 'MRLFLVQTEECDTPYCIKAANYLLESIDKSADPCDNFFQFACGTWLKKNRIPDDAESQNTVNILRIQLDNYLVGKYI' A
#
# COMPACT_ATOMS: atom_id res chain seq x y z
N MET A 1 12.59 37.74 5.08
CA MET A 1 13.32 37.03 6.16
C MET A 1 12.47 35.85 6.60
N ARG A 2 12.72 34.57 6.32
CA ARG A 2 13.69 33.86 5.46
C ARG A 2 12.97 33.38 4.19
N LEU A 3 13.57 33.68 3.04
CA LEU A 3 13.29 33.08 1.74
C LEU A 3 14.26 31.91 1.58
N PHE A 4 13.80 30.69 1.82
CA PHE A 4 14.42 29.48 1.26
C PHE A 4 13.27 28.52 0.94
N LEU A 5 13.07 28.34 -0.36
CA LEU A 5 12.23 27.31 -0.94
C LEU A 5 12.71 25.97 -0.36
N VAL A 6 11.84 25.23 0.32
CA VAL A 6 12.00 23.78 0.36
C VAL A 6 11.75 23.34 -1.09
N GLN A 7 12.82 23.31 -1.90
CA GLN A 7 12.81 22.45 -3.09
C GLN A 7 12.98 21.04 -2.54
N THR A 8 11.87 20.43 -2.12
CA THR A 8 11.80 18.98 -2.22
C THR A 8 11.78 18.72 -3.72
N GLU A 9 12.82 18.06 -4.25
CA GLU A 9 12.70 17.43 -5.56
C GLU A 9 11.73 16.26 -5.40
N GLU A 10 10.45 16.60 -5.25
CA GLU A 10 9.37 15.63 -5.20
C GLU A 10 9.28 14.96 -6.56
N CYS A 11 9.37 13.64 -6.55
CA CYS A 11 9.22 12.87 -7.76
C CYS A 11 7.76 12.93 -8.24
N ASP A 12 7.55 13.56 -9.39
CA ASP A 12 6.23 13.72 -10.03
C ASP A 12 5.99 12.69 -11.15
N THR A 13 6.93 11.77 -11.37
CA THR A 13 6.75 10.72 -12.37
C THR A 13 5.49 9.90 -12.06
N PRO A 14 4.80 9.37 -13.08
CA PRO A 14 3.60 8.55 -12.86
C PRO A 14 3.84 7.35 -11.92
N TYR A 15 5.05 6.80 -11.91
CA TYR A 15 5.44 5.72 -10.99
C TYR A 15 5.48 6.17 -9.54
N CYS A 16 6.05 7.34 -9.27
CA CYS A 16 6.11 7.91 -7.92
C CYS A 16 4.72 8.26 -7.41
N ILE A 17 3.88 8.89 -8.24
CA ILE A 17 2.47 9.19 -7.87
C ILE A 17 1.71 7.90 -7.56
N LYS A 18 1.87 6.86 -8.38
CA LYS A 18 1.23 5.55 -8.15
C LYS A 18 1.69 4.91 -6.84
N ALA A 19 3.00 4.92 -6.56
CA ALA A 19 3.55 4.38 -5.32
C ALA A 19 3.07 5.17 -4.08
N ALA A 20 3.06 6.51 -4.17
CA ALA A 20 2.57 7.38 -3.10
C ALA A 20 1.09 7.12 -2.79
N ASN A 21 0.24 6.99 -3.81
CA ASN A 21 -1.17 6.66 -3.63
C ASN A 21 -1.36 5.30 -2.96
N TYR A 22 -0.60 4.27 -3.38
CA TYR A 22 -0.65 2.95 -2.73
C TYR A 22 -0.31 3.03 -1.23
N LEU A 23 0.71 3.80 -0.85
CA LEU A 23 1.06 4.03 0.55
C LEU A 23 -0.07 4.76 1.31
N LEU A 24 -0.58 5.85 0.73
CA LEU A 24 -1.65 6.65 1.34
C LEU A 24 -2.95 5.85 1.54
N GLU A 25 -3.25 4.91 0.65
CA GLU A 25 -4.42 4.04 0.78
C GLU A 25 -4.27 2.95 1.86
N SER A 26 -3.03 2.70 2.31
CA SER A 26 -2.68 1.66 3.28
C SER A 26 -2.53 2.22 4.70
N ILE A 27 -2.08 3.47 4.83
CA ILE A 27 -1.82 4.15 6.11
C ILE A 27 -3.12 4.48 6.86
N ASP A 28 -3.12 4.27 8.17
CA ASP A 28 -4.16 4.70 9.10
C ASP A 28 -3.65 5.88 9.95
N LYS A 29 -3.97 7.10 9.52
CA LYS A 29 -3.54 8.34 10.21
C LYS A 29 -4.19 8.55 11.58
N SER A 30 -5.13 7.70 11.99
CA SER A 30 -5.73 7.77 13.33
C SER A 30 -4.86 7.10 14.40
N ALA A 31 -3.89 6.27 14.00
CA ALA A 31 -2.93 5.65 14.92
C ALA A 31 -1.66 6.49 15.06
N ASP A 32 -1.14 6.61 16.28
CA ASP A 32 0.15 7.24 16.52
C ASP A 32 1.29 6.30 16.07
N PRO A 33 2.17 6.71 15.15
CA PRO A 33 3.30 5.89 14.70
C PRO A 33 4.34 5.60 15.79
N CYS A 34 4.46 6.45 16.82
CA CYS A 34 5.37 6.23 17.95
C CYS A 34 4.88 5.13 18.89
N ASP A 35 3.56 4.91 18.94
CA ASP A 35 2.94 3.88 19.79
C ASP A 35 2.75 2.56 19.05
N ASN A 36 2.22 2.61 17.82
CA ASN A 36 1.96 1.43 17.00
C ASN A 36 2.17 1.72 15.52
N PHE A 37 3.44 1.65 15.10
CA PHE A 37 3.82 1.87 13.71
C PHE A 37 3.17 0.88 12.73
N PHE A 38 2.88 -0.36 13.16
CA PHE A 38 2.21 -1.34 12.31
C PHE A 38 0.76 -0.90 12.00
N GLN A 39 0.00 -0.47 13.01
CA GLN A 39 -1.35 0.05 12.80
C GLN A 39 -1.31 1.34 11.98
N PHE A 40 -0.36 2.24 12.24
CA PHE A 40 -0.21 3.44 11.41
C PHE A 40 0.09 3.11 9.94
N ALA A 41 1.04 2.22 9.67
CA ALA A 41 1.46 1.93 8.30
C ALA A 41 0.46 1.06 7.52
N CYS A 42 -0.24 0.15 8.19
CA CYS A 42 -1.06 -0.90 7.55
C CYS A 42 -2.53 -0.90 7.97
N GLY A 43 -2.95 -0.07 8.92
CA GLY A 43 -4.28 -0.17 9.54
C GLY A 43 -5.44 -0.02 8.56
N THR A 44 -5.31 0.86 7.56
CA THR A 44 -6.32 1.00 6.50
C THR A 44 -6.27 -0.18 5.54
N TRP A 45 -5.08 -0.71 5.25
CA TRP A 45 -4.92 -1.91 4.44
C TRP A 45 -5.62 -3.11 5.08
N LEU A 46 -5.49 -3.31 6.40
CA LEU A 46 -6.13 -4.40 7.15
C LEU A 46 -7.66 -4.31 7.08
N LYS A 47 -8.22 -3.09 7.13
CA LYS A 47 -9.67 -2.85 7.00
C LYS A 47 -10.20 -3.22 5.61
N LYS A 48 -9.39 -3.02 4.56
CA LYS A 48 -9.78 -3.26 3.16
C LYS A 48 -9.53 -4.71 2.70
N ASN A 49 -8.56 -5.40 3.29
CA ASN A 49 -8.09 -6.71 2.81
C ASN A 49 -8.38 -7.79 3.85
N ARG A 50 -9.62 -8.26 3.88
CA ARG A 50 -10.02 -9.39 4.74
C ARG A 50 -9.38 -10.69 4.23
N ILE A 51 -9.11 -11.60 5.16
CA ILE A 51 -8.63 -12.94 4.83
C ILE A 51 -9.80 -13.70 4.15
N PRO A 52 -9.61 -14.20 2.91
CA PRO A 52 -10.58 -15.06 2.24
C PRO A 52 -10.86 -16.34 3.03
N ASP A 53 -12.05 -16.94 2.83
CA ASP A 53 -12.46 -18.14 3.56
C ASP A 53 -11.57 -19.37 3.27
N ASP A 54 -10.91 -19.39 2.11
CA ASP A 54 -10.02 -20.45 1.65
C ASP A 54 -8.53 -20.18 1.95
N ALA A 55 -8.23 -19.12 2.71
CA ALA A 55 -6.86 -18.72 3.01
C ALA A 55 -6.60 -18.64 4.53
N GLU A 56 -5.39 -19.02 4.93
CA GLU A 56 -4.95 -18.92 6.33
C GLU A 56 -4.48 -17.50 6.69
N SER A 57 -3.99 -16.75 5.72
CA SER A 57 -3.49 -15.39 5.91
C SER A 57 -3.64 -14.56 4.65
N GLN A 58 -3.73 -13.25 4.83
CA GLN A 58 -3.69 -12.29 3.74
C GLN A 58 -2.62 -11.25 4.01
N ASN A 59 -1.75 -11.06 3.02
CA ASN A 59 -0.67 -10.08 3.02
C ASN A 59 -0.42 -9.65 1.57
N THR A 60 0.45 -8.65 1.36
CA THR A 60 0.75 -8.13 0.02
C THR A 60 1.28 -9.22 -0.92
N VAL A 61 2.08 -10.17 -0.44
CA VAL A 61 2.64 -11.24 -1.26
C VAL A 61 1.53 -12.20 -1.74
N ASN A 62 0.57 -12.54 -0.87
CA ASN A 62 -0.55 -13.40 -1.26
C ASN A 62 -1.45 -12.73 -2.31
N ILE A 63 -1.69 -11.42 -2.19
CA ILE A 63 -2.39 -10.65 -3.22
C ILE A 63 -1.65 -10.71 -4.56
N LEU A 64 -0.33 -10.53 -4.55
CA LEU A 64 0.48 -10.62 -5.76
C LEU A 64 0.47 -12.03 -6.37
N ARG A 65 0.47 -13.08 -5.55
CA ARG A 65 0.32 -14.47 -6.01
C ARG A 65 -1.02 -14.68 -6.72
N ILE A 66 -2.12 -14.25 -6.11
CA ILE A 66 -3.46 -14.34 -6.72
C ILE A 66 -3.50 -13.58 -8.07
N GLN A 67 -2.90 -12.39 -8.14
CA GLN A 67 -2.80 -11.64 -9.39
C GLN A 67 -1.99 -12.37 -10.46
N LEU A 68 -0.86 -12.97 -10.08
CA LEU A 68 -0.04 -13.76 -10.97
C LEU A 68 -0.80 -14.97 -11.48
N ASP A 69 -1.46 -15.72 -10.59
CA ASP A 69 -2.23 -16.91 -10.95
C ASP A 69 -3.39 -16.56 -11.89
N ASN A 70 -4.13 -15.48 -11.62
CA ASN A 70 -5.18 -14.98 -12.53
C ASN A 70 -4.62 -14.58 -13.90
N TYR A 71 -3.44 -13.96 -13.94
CA TYR A 71 -2.78 -13.63 -15.20
C TYR A 71 -2.35 -14.88 -15.97
N LEU A 72 -1.80 -15.88 -15.29
CA LEU A 72 -1.41 -17.14 -15.90
C LEU A 72 -2.65 -17.88 -16.42
N VAL A 73 -3.67 -18.08 -15.58
CA VAL A 73 -4.94 -18.72 -15.97
C VAL A 73 -5.58 -17.98 -17.16
N GLY A 74 -5.70 -16.65 -17.09
CA GLY A 74 -6.26 -15.84 -18.18
C GLY A 74 -5.42 -15.81 -19.45
N LYS A 75 -4.15 -16.25 -19.41
CA LYS A 75 -3.30 -16.43 -20.59
C LYS A 75 -3.45 -17.82 -21.22
N TYR A 76 -3.94 -18.80 -20.46
CA TYR A 76 -4.14 -20.19 -20.90
C TYR A 76 -5.61 -20.52 -21.24
N ILE A 77 -6.49 -19.52 -21.22
CA ILE A 77 -7.87 -19.56 -21.75
C ILE A 77 -7.90 -18.66 -22.99
#